data_AF-A0A1C6CJB3-F1
#
_entry.id   AF-A0A1C6CJB3-F1
#
_cell.length_a   1.000
_cell.length_b   1.000
_cell.length_c   1.000
_cell.angle_alpha   90.00
_cell.angle_beta   90.00
_cell.angle_gamma   90.00
#
_symmetry.space_group_name_H-M   'P 1'
#
loop_
_entity.id
_entity.type
_entity.pdbx_description
1 polymer ?
#
loop_
_entity_poly.entity_id
_entity_poly.type
_entity_poly.pdbx_seq_one_letter_code
_entity_poly.pdbx_strand_id
1 'polypeptide(L)' 'MTFAVIEDGRCVNIVQAEAWYAKMKGFVELPEQYGIGDFYNNGEWCHDKPSTIEERVSMLETEVYDISSAIERGLNL' A
#
# COMPACT_ATOMS: atom_id res chain seq x y z
N MET A 1 0.25 13.98 20.17
CA MET A 1 -0.02 13.76 18.73
C MET A 1 -0.56 12.34 18.54
N THR A 2 -1.25 12.08 17.43
CA THR A 2 -1.81 10.75 17.13
C THR A 2 -0.84 10.00 16.21
N PHE A 3 -0.53 8.75 16.58
CA PHE A 3 0.37 7.89 15.81
C PHE A 3 -0.25 6.52 15.58
N ALA A 4 0.15 5.89 14.49
CA ALA A 4 -0.21 4.53 14.13
C ALA A 4 0.89 3.54 14.53
N VAL A 5 0.46 2.39 15.00
CA VAL A 5 1.27 1.18 15.10
C VAL A 5 1.12 0.42 13.79
N ILE A 6 2.24 0.20 13.10
CA ILE A 6 2.27 -0.46 11.80
C ILE A 6 2.80 -1.89 11.95
N GLU A 7 2.04 -2.87 11.48
CA GLU A 7 2.45 -4.26 11.35
C GLU A 7 2.22 -4.70 9.90
N ASP A 8 3.24 -5.29 9.26
CA ASP A 8 3.21 -5.69 7.83
C ASP A 8 2.68 -4.59 6.89
N GLY A 9 3.04 -3.33 7.17
CA GLY A 9 2.61 -2.17 6.39
C GLY A 9 1.17 -1.73 6.64
N ARG A 10 0.46 -2.32 7.61
CA ARG A 10 -0.93 -1.99 7.97
C ARG A 10 -1.02 -1.33 9.34
N CYS A 11 -1.85 -0.30 9.45
CA CYS A 11 -2.22 0.29 10.73
C CYS A 11 -3.11 -0.67 11.52
N VAL A 12 -2.58 -1.22 12.61
CA VAL A 12 -3.30 -2.16 13.50
C VAL A 12 -3.80 -1.51 14.79
N ASN A 13 -3.22 -0.37 15.16
CA ASN A 13 -3.60 0.36 16.37
C ASN A 13 -3.26 1.85 16.26
N ILE A 14 -3.97 2.67 17.04
CA ILE A 14 -3.78 4.12 17.12
C ILE A 14 -3.46 4.49 18.56
N VAL A 15 -2.44 5.31 18.75
CA VAL A 15 -1.97 5.74 20.07
C VAL A 15 -1.76 7.24 20.12
N GLN A 16 -2.02 7.83 21.28
CA GLN A 16 -1.56 9.19 21.58
C GLN A 16 -0.22 9.13 22.30
N ALA A 17 0.74 9.89 21.80
CA ALA A 17 2.07 9.96 22.39
C ALA A 17 2.74 11.32 22.13
N GLU A 18 3.85 11.53 22.81
CA GLU A 18 4.85 12.53 22.48
C GLU A 18 5.69 12.08 21.27
N ALA A 19 6.11 13.02 20.43
CA ALA A 19 6.84 12.72 19.19
C ALA A 19 8.16 11.95 19.44
N TRP A 20 8.89 12.27 20.51
CA TRP A 20 10.13 11.57 20.86
C TRP A 20 9.89 10.11 21.23
N TYR A 21 8.79 9.81 21.91
CA TYR A 21 8.42 8.46 22.31
C TYR A 21 7.95 7.64 21.12
N ALA A 22 7.10 8.25 20.27
CA ALA A 22 6.64 7.64 19.02
C ALA A 22 7.84 7.25 18.13
N LYS A 23 8.83 8.14 17.99
CA LYS A 23 10.07 7.86 17.26
C LYS A 23 10.86 6.69 17.85
N MET A 24 11.01 6.62 19.18
CA MET A 24 11.69 5.48 19.83
C MET A 24 10.96 4.15 19.60
N LYS A 25 9.63 4.18 19.46
CA LYS A 25 8.80 3.00 19.23
C LYS A 25 8.60 2.65 17.75
N GLY A 26 9.04 3.51 16.84
CA GLY A 26 8.80 3.34 15.41
C GLY A 26 7.34 3.53 15.01
N PHE A 27 6.56 4.29 15.80
CA PHE A 27 5.20 4.65 15.40
C PHE A 27 5.24 5.72 14.31
N VAL A 28 4.22 5.71 13.45
CA VAL A 28 4.12 6.61 12.29
C VAL A 28 3.07 7.67 12.59
N GLU A 29 3.32 8.93 12.26
CA GLU A 29 2.33 9.98 12.42
C GLU A 29 1.10 9.68 11.57
N LEU A 30 -0.10 9.78 12.18
CA LEU A 30 -1.36 9.42 11.53
C LEU A 30 -2.11 10.68 11.12
N PRO A 31 -2.24 10.96 9.80
CA PRO A 31 -3.09 12.04 9.31
C PRO A 31 -4.57 11.76 9.57
N GLU A 32 -5.39 12.80 9.71
CA GLU A 32 -6.80 12.69 10.12
C GLU A 32 -7.67 11.84 9.18
N GLN A 33 -7.32 11.74 7.89
CA GLN A 33 -8.07 10.96 6.92
C GLN A 33 -7.77 9.46 6.95
N TYR A 34 -6.78 9.01 7.73
CA TYR A 34 -6.40 7.60 7.83
C TYR A 34 -6.69 7.01 9.22
N GLY A 35 -6.75 5.69 9.32
CA GLY A 35 -7.06 4.98 10.54
C GLY A 35 -6.65 3.51 10.53
N ILE A 36 -7.24 2.75 11.46
CA ILE A 36 -7.01 1.31 11.56
C ILE A 36 -7.51 0.65 10.28
N GLY A 37 -6.67 -0.20 9.68
CA GLY A 37 -6.98 -0.89 8.45
C GLY A 37 -6.26 -0.33 7.24
N ASP A 38 -5.95 0.98 7.23
CA ASP A 38 -5.18 1.63 6.18
C ASP A 38 -3.72 1.19 6.19
N PHE A 39 -3.04 1.42 5.08
CA PHE A 39 -1.69 0.96 4.83
C PHE A 39 -0.70 2.13 4.77
N TYR A 40 0.49 1.88 5.30
CA TYR A 40 1.62 2.79 5.23
C TYR A 40 2.79 2.09 4.55
N ASN A 41 3.15 2.57 3.36
CA ASN A 41 4.19 1.98 2.53
C ASN A 41 5.07 3.08 1.91
N ASN A 42 6.39 2.87 1.88
CA ASN A 42 7.36 3.81 1.30
C ASN A 42 7.21 5.28 1.76
N GLY A 43 6.74 5.51 2.99
CA GLY A 43 6.56 6.85 3.53
C GLY A 43 5.17 7.45 3.28
N GLU A 44 4.30 6.75 2.56
CA GLU A 44 2.99 7.24 2.12
C GLU A 44 1.85 6.38 2.68
N TRP A 45 0.71 7.04 2.89
CA TRP A 45 -0.52 6.41 3.36
C TRP A 45 -1.45 6.07 2.19
N CYS A 46 -2.16 4.96 2.29
CA CYS A 46 -3.16 4.52 1.30
C CYS A 46 -4.27 3.69 1.96
N HIS A 47 -5.48 3.76 1.41
CA HIS A 47 -6.63 3.02 1.93
C HIS A 47 -6.61 1.53 1.52
N ASP A 48 -6.16 1.27 0.31
CA ASP A 48 -6.10 -0.08 -0.24
C ASP A 48 -4.76 -0.72 0.06
N LYS A 49 -4.79 -2.05 0.22
CA LYS A 49 -3.57 -2.83 0.36
C LYS A 49 -2.70 -2.60 -0.89
N PRO A 50 -1.46 -2.11 -0.74
CA PRO A 50 -0.57 -1.99 -1.88
C PRO A 50 -0.35 -3.38 -2.46
N SER A 51 -0.51 -3.50 -3.79
CA SER A 51 -0.23 -4.74 -4.49
C SER A 51 1.25 -5.08 -4.37
N THR A 52 1.53 -6.35 -4.07
CA THR A 52 2.88 -6.89 -4.06
C THR A 52 3.49 -6.83 -5.45
N ILE A 53 4.82 -6.87 -5.54
CA ILE A 53 5.51 -6.95 -6.83
C ILE A 53 5.05 -8.21 -7.59
N GLU A 54 4.84 -9.33 -6.90
CA GLU A 54 4.37 -10.59 -7.48
C GLU A 54 2.97 -10.45 -8.11
N GLU A 55 2.02 -9.84 -7.38
CA GLU A 55 0.68 -9.57 -7.90
C GLU A 55 0.74 -8.63 -9.11
N ARG A 56 1.58 -7.60 -9.07
CA ARG A 56 1.75 -6.66 -10.20
C ARG A 56 2.38 -7.32 -11.42
N VAL A 57 3.39 -8.17 -11.24
CA VAL A 57 4.02 -8.92 -12.34
C VAL A 57 3.02 -9.87 -12.97
N SER A 58 2.23 -10.60 -12.16
CA SER A 58 1.19 -11.50 -12.67
C SER A 58 0.11 -10.77 -13.48
N MET A 59 -0.32 -9.58 -13.02
CA MET A 59 -1.22 -8.72 -13.79
C MET A 59 -0.61 -8.28 -15.12
N LEU A 60 0.65 -7.85 -15.12
CA LEU A 60 1.36 -7.44 -16.33
C LEU A 60 1.54 -8.59 -17.32
N GLU A 61 1.88 -9.79 -16.85
CA GLU A 61 2.00 -10.99 -17.69
C GLU A 61 0.66 -11.31 -18.38
N THR A 62 -0.45 -11.14 -17.67
CA THR A 62 -1.80 -11.33 -18.21
C THR A 62 -2.10 -10.29 -19.28
N GLU A 63 -1.84 -9.00 -19.01
CA GLU A 63 -2.03 -7.93 -19.99
C GLU A 63 -1.17 -8.12 -21.25
N VAL A 64 0.10 -8.53 -21.09
CA VAL A 64 1.00 -8.82 -22.21
C VAL A 64 0.50 -9.99 -23.06
N TYR A 65 -0.05 -11.04 -22.41
CA TYR A 65 -0.64 -12.16 -23.12
C TYR A 65 -1.87 -11.73 -23.94
N ASP A 66 -2.78 -10.96 -23.33
CA ASP A 66 -3.99 -10.48 -24.00
C ASP A 66 -3.65 -9.57 -25.19
N ILE A 67 -2.68 -8.66 -25.03
CA ILE A 67 -2.18 -7.80 -26.11
C ILE A 67 -1.58 -8.64 -27.24
N SER A 68 -0.73 -9.61 -26.90
CA SER A 68 -0.10 -10.50 -27.89
C SER A 68 -1.17 -11.28 -28.67
N SER A 69 -2.18 -11.80 -27.98
CA SER A 69 -3.29 -12.53 -28.61
C SER A 69 -4.17 -11.63 -29.49
N ALA A 70 -4.39 -10.37 -29.10
CA ALA A 70 -5.13 -9.41 -29.91
C ALA A 70 -4.39 -9.06 -31.21
N ILE A 71 -3.07 -8.88 -31.13
CA ILE A 71 -2.19 -8.65 -32.29
C ILE A 71 -2.22 -9.85 -33.25
N GLU A 72 -2.09 -11.08 -32.72
CA GLU A 72 -2.16 -12.30 -33.52
C GLU A 72 -3.50 -12.49 -34.23
N ARG A 73 -4.59 -12.02 -33.61
CA ARG A 73 -5.94 -12.05 -34.20
C ARG A 73 -6.22 -10.91 -35.19
N GLY A 74 -5.24 -10.04 -35.45
CA GLY A 74 -5.35 -8.95 -36.42
C GLY A 74 -6.35 -7.85 -36.01
N LEU A 75 -6.68 -7.75 -34.72
CA LEU A 75 -7.47 -6.64 -34.21
C LEU A 75 -6.56 -5.40 -34.16
N ASN A 76 -6.82 -4.41 -35.00
CA ASN A 76 -6.25 -3.08 -34.82
C ASN A 76 -6.76 -2.53 -33.48
N LEU A 77 -5.84 -2.40 -32.51
CA LEU A 77 -6.06 -1.74 -31.22
C LEU A 77 -6.57 -0.30 -31.41
#